data_AF-K9VGU6-F1
#
_entry.id   AF-K9VGU6-F1
#
_cell.length_a   1.000
_cell.length_b   1.000
_cell.length_c   1.000
_cell.angle_alpha   90.00
_cell.angle_beta   90.00
_cell.angle_gamma   90.00
#
_symmetry.space_group_name_H-M   'P 1'
#
loop_
_entity.id
_entity.type
_entity.pdbx_description
1 polymer ?
#
loop_
_entity_poly.entity_id
_entity_poly.type
_entity_poly.pdbx_seq_one_letter_code
_entity_poly.pdbx_strand_id
1 'polypeptide(L)'
;MAKPFKPETRNYCNWSVTIYVGSEAVGFYTKCISPNDTILCTEICNDKGSAWQQGYNLVARAIKEERTNRYNRIAIPLTLALLYVSGADEEDELGHQSRFRGRRAWKGHDFEILDLLTEDGLLEEQRNPQQIKSVVLTPKGIKQARHILKNLNLEGIEEFLQTQENRDDLIDGLEQDREHFGDEK
;
A
#
# COMPACT_ATOMS: atom_id res chain seq x y z
N MET A 1 -28.24 24.52 -42.14
CA MET A 1 -27.73 24.51 -40.74
C MET A 1 -27.33 23.08 -40.40
N ALA A 2 -26.11 22.86 -39.90
CA ALA A 2 -25.72 21.55 -39.40
C ALA A 2 -26.57 21.19 -38.16
N LYS A 3 -26.97 19.93 -38.01
CA LYS A 3 -27.70 19.48 -36.81
C LYS A 3 -26.79 19.63 -35.58
N PRO A 4 -27.30 20.14 -34.44
CA PRO A 4 -26.52 20.20 -33.21
C PRO A 4 -26.09 18.79 -32.82
N PHE A 5 -24.83 18.63 -32.42
CA PHE A 5 -24.32 17.35 -31.96
C PHE A 5 -25.10 16.90 -30.71
N LYS A 6 -25.60 15.67 -30.73
CA LYS A 6 -26.26 15.06 -29.59
C LYS A 6 -25.25 14.17 -28.86
N PRO A 7 -25.03 14.36 -27.54
CA PRO A 7 -24.17 13.48 -26.77
C PRO A 7 -24.59 12.02 -26.90
N GLU A 8 -23.60 11.13 -27.00
CA GLU A 8 -23.82 9.68 -27.08
C GLU A 8 -23.20 9.02 -25.86
N THR A 9 -23.94 8.12 -25.23
CA THR A 9 -23.51 7.40 -24.04
C THR A 9 -23.33 5.92 -24.35
N ARG A 10 -22.25 5.33 -23.83
CA ARG A 10 -21.99 3.89 -23.84
C ARG A 10 -21.61 3.42 -22.46
N ASN A 11 -22.02 2.20 -22.12
CA ASN A 11 -21.60 1.56 -20.88
C ASN A 11 -20.31 0.78 -21.10
N TYR A 12 -19.35 0.94 -20.19
CA TYR A 12 -18.10 0.20 -20.19
C TYR A 12 -17.73 -0.18 -18.75
N CYS A 13 -17.72 -1.48 -18.43
CA CYS A 13 -17.42 -1.98 -17.08
C CYS A 13 -18.24 -1.30 -15.96
N ASN A 14 -19.55 -1.12 -16.18
CA ASN A 14 -20.48 -0.39 -15.29
C ASN A 14 -20.27 1.12 -15.16
N TRP A 15 -19.34 1.70 -15.92
CA TRP A 15 -19.23 3.14 -16.06
C TRP A 15 -20.08 3.64 -17.24
N SER A 16 -20.66 4.83 -17.08
CA SER A 16 -21.28 5.57 -18.17
C SER A 16 -20.22 6.44 -18.83
N VAL A 17 -19.90 6.19 -20.10
CA VAL A 17 -18.97 7.00 -20.89
C VAL A 17 -19.79 7.79 -21.91
N THR A 18 -19.84 9.11 -21.77
CA THR A 18 -20.60 10.00 -22.65
C THR A 18 -19.65 10.88 -23.44
N ILE A 19 -19.79 10.88 -24.75
CA ILE A 19 -19.03 11.78 -25.63
C ILE A 19 -19.76 13.10 -25.84
N TYR A 20 -19.00 14.17 -25.79
CA TYR A 20 -19.44 15.54 -25.99
C TYR A 20 -18.60 16.19 -27.08
N VAL A 21 -19.10 17.29 -27.62
CA VAL A 21 -18.35 18.18 -28.51
C VAL A 21 -17.87 19.38 -27.69
N GLY A 22 -16.63 19.81 -27.92
CA GLY A 22 -16.04 20.95 -27.24
C GLY A 22 -16.82 22.25 -27.49
N SER A 23 -16.60 23.26 -26.65
CA SER A 23 -17.13 24.61 -26.89
C SER A 23 -16.70 25.10 -28.28
N GLU A 24 -17.61 25.76 -29.00
CA GLU A 24 -17.41 26.22 -30.39
C GLU A 24 -17.24 25.11 -31.43
N ALA A 25 -17.65 23.87 -31.11
CA ALA A 25 -17.51 22.70 -31.98
C ALA A 25 -16.05 22.30 -32.28
N VAL A 26 -15.12 22.72 -31.42
CA VAL A 26 -13.71 22.32 -31.51
C VAL A 26 -13.54 20.96 -30.84
N GLY A 27 -13.59 19.90 -31.64
CA GLY A 27 -13.26 18.54 -31.23
C GLY A 27 -14.27 17.83 -30.32
N PHE A 28 -13.86 16.68 -29.81
CA PHE A 28 -14.66 15.75 -29.00
C PHE A 28 -13.94 15.40 -27.71
N TYR A 29 -14.66 15.26 -26.61
CA TYR A 29 -14.11 14.74 -25.35
C TYR A 29 -15.12 13.78 -24.72
N THR A 30 -14.68 12.95 -23.79
CA THR A 30 -15.57 12.07 -23.04
C THR A 30 -15.64 12.46 -21.57
N LYS A 31 -16.83 12.33 -21.00
CA LYS A 31 -17.10 12.35 -19.57
C LYS A 31 -17.45 10.94 -19.14
N CYS A 32 -16.67 10.37 -18.25
CA CYS A 32 -16.86 9.05 -17.69
C CYS A 32 -17.39 9.19 -16.26
N ILE A 33 -18.48 8.49 -15.94
CA ILE A 33 -19.11 8.52 -14.62
C ILE A 33 -19.12 7.08 -14.09
N SER A 34 -18.55 6.88 -12.91
CA SER A 34 -18.49 5.59 -12.23
C SER A 34 -19.80 5.26 -11.50
N PRO A 35 -19.96 4.01 -11.00
CA PRO A 35 -21.10 3.64 -10.15
C PRO A 35 -21.21 4.39 -8.82
N ASN A 36 -20.12 5.03 -8.37
CA ASN A 36 -20.05 5.82 -7.13
C ASN A 36 -19.93 7.32 -7.41
N ASP A 37 -20.42 7.77 -8.57
CA ASP A 37 -20.49 9.19 -8.99
C ASP A 37 -19.13 9.90 -9.13
N THR A 38 -18.04 9.16 -9.25
CA THR A 38 -16.72 9.71 -9.63
C THR A 38 -16.75 10.10 -11.10
N ILE A 39 -16.36 11.34 -11.39
CA ILE A 39 -16.36 11.90 -12.75
C ILE A 39 -14.93 12.05 -13.24
N LEU A 40 -14.64 11.49 -14.41
CA LEU A 40 -13.39 11.66 -15.12
C LEU A 40 -13.67 12.25 -16.51
N CYS A 41 -12.80 13.15 -16.98
CA CYS A 41 -12.91 13.73 -18.32
C CYS A 41 -11.61 13.52 -19.09
N THR A 42 -11.72 13.28 -20.40
CA THR A 42 -10.56 13.27 -21.28
C THR A 42 -10.24 14.67 -21.78
N GLU A 43 -9.06 14.81 -22.38
CA GLU A 43 -8.74 15.96 -23.20
C GLU A 43 -9.60 15.98 -24.47
N ILE A 44 -9.62 17.13 -25.14
CA ILE A 44 -10.31 17.31 -26.42
C ILE A 44 -9.48 16.66 -27.53
N CYS A 45 -10.14 15.84 -28.34
CA CYS A 45 -9.60 15.15 -29.51
C CYS A 45 -10.20 15.72 -30.80
N ASN A 46 -9.47 15.60 -31.91
CA ASN A 46 -9.97 16.07 -33.21
C ASN A 46 -11.08 15.19 -33.78
N ASP A 47 -11.15 13.91 -33.39
CA ASP A 47 -12.13 12.96 -33.88
C ASP A 47 -12.80 12.18 -32.74
N LYS A 48 -14.01 11.71 -33.05
CA LYS A 48 -14.88 10.98 -32.12
C LYS A 48 -14.30 9.63 -31.69
N GLY A 49 -13.55 8.96 -32.57
CA GLY A 49 -12.95 7.65 -32.30
C GLY A 49 -11.86 7.76 -31.24
N SER A 50 -10.97 8.73 -31.39
CA SER A 50 -9.92 9.06 -30.41
C SER A 50 -10.51 9.42 -29.05
N ALA A 51 -11.56 10.23 -29.01
CA ALA A 51 -12.24 10.58 -27.75
C ALA A 51 -12.82 9.33 -27.04
N TRP A 52 -13.45 8.41 -27.78
CA TRP A 52 -13.91 7.14 -27.22
C TRP A 52 -12.76 6.30 -26.68
N GLN A 53 -11.67 6.16 -27.44
CA GLN A 53 -10.51 5.37 -27.02
C GLN A 53 -9.89 5.95 -25.75
N GLN A 54 -9.72 7.27 -25.67
CA GLN A 54 -9.23 7.93 -24.46
C GLN A 54 -10.19 7.69 -23.28
N GLY A 55 -11.51 7.78 -23.49
CA GLY A 55 -12.50 7.53 -22.44
C GLY A 55 -12.43 6.12 -21.88
N TYR A 56 -12.33 5.11 -22.74
CA TYR A 56 -12.18 3.71 -22.32
C TYR A 56 -10.85 3.46 -21.60
N ASN A 57 -9.74 4.00 -22.11
CA ASN A 57 -8.44 3.90 -21.46
C ASN A 57 -8.45 4.53 -20.07
N LEU A 58 -9.12 5.68 -19.92
CA LEU A 58 -9.26 6.39 -18.66
C LEU A 58 -10.05 5.57 -17.63
N VAL A 59 -11.18 4.97 -18.05
CA VAL A 59 -11.96 4.06 -17.19
C VAL A 59 -11.15 2.81 -16.83
N ALA A 60 -10.49 2.17 -17.80
CA ALA A 60 -9.70 0.97 -17.55
C ALA A 60 -8.56 1.23 -16.54
N ARG A 61 -7.89 2.39 -16.65
CA ARG A 61 -6.88 2.82 -15.68
C ARG A 61 -7.47 3.02 -14.29
N ALA A 62 -8.59 3.73 -14.19
CA ALA A 62 -9.26 3.98 -12.91
C ALA A 62 -9.69 2.67 -12.21
N ILE A 63 -10.24 1.71 -12.97
CA ILE A 63 -10.62 0.39 -12.45
C ILE A 63 -9.39 -0.38 -11.94
N LYS A 64 -8.29 -0.36 -12.72
CA LYS A 64 -7.03 -1.02 -12.33
C LYS A 64 -6.49 -0.42 -11.03
N GLU A 65 -6.44 0.91 -10.96
CA GLU A 65 -5.96 1.64 -9.78
C GLU A 65 -6.82 1.35 -8.54
N GLU A 66 -8.15 1.38 -8.67
CA GLU A 66 -9.06 1.02 -7.57
C GLU A 66 -8.86 -0.43 -7.11
N ARG A 67 -8.63 -1.36 -8.03
CA ARG A 67 -8.35 -2.76 -7.70
C ARG A 67 -7.02 -2.90 -6.95
N THR A 68 -5.96 -2.25 -7.43
CA THR A 68 -4.66 -2.23 -6.75
C THR A 68 -4.77 -1.60 -5.37
N ASN A 69 -5.48 -0.48 -5.23
CA ASN A 69 -5.70 0.18 -3.95
C ASN A 69 -6.47 -0.71 -2.97
N ARG A 70 -7.51 -1.42 -3.42
CA ARG A 70 -8.23 -2.39 -2.58
C ARG A 70 -7.36 -3.56 -2.15
N TYR A 71 -6.56 -4.10 -3.06
CA TYR A 71 -5.61 -5.17 -2.75
C TYR A 71 -4.59 -4.69 -1.70
N ASN A 72 -3.92 -3.57 -1.94
CA ASN A 72 -2.88 -3.03 -1.04
C ASN A 72 -3.42 -2.72 0.36
N ARG A 73 -4.65 -2.19 0.47
CA ARG A 73 -5.32 -1.93 1.76
C ARG A 73 -5.46 -3.18 2.65
N ILE A 74 -5.44 -4.37 2.07
CA ILE A 74 -5.56 -5.64 2.79
C ILE A 74 -4.21 -6.35 2.86
N ALA A 75 -3.52 -6.45 1.72
CA ALA A 75 -2.31 -7.25 1.58
C ALA A 75 -1.14 -6.66 2.40
N ILE A 76 -0.96 -5.33 2.40
CA ILE A 76 0.12 -4.68 3.16
C ILE A 76 0.02 -4.97 4.67
N PRO A 77 -1.10 -4.65 5.36
CA PRO A 77 -1.19 -4.91 6.79
C PRO A 77 -1.15 -6.41 7.13
N LEU A 78 -1.74 -7.26 6.28
CA LEU A 78 -1.70 -8.71 6.50
C LEU A 78 -0.28 -9.27 6.36
N THR A 79 0.48 -8.83 5.35
CA THR A 79 1.88 -9.20 5.18
C THR A 79 2.72 -8.79 6.39
N LEU A 80 2.55 -7.57 6.89
CA LEU A 80 3.26 -7.11 8.09
C LEU A 80 2.92 -7.99 9.32
N ALA A 81 1.64 -8.31 9.53
CA ALA A 81 1.22 -9.20 10.60
C ALA A 81 1.81 -10.61 10.47
N LEU A 82 1.82 -11.18 9.26
CA LEU A 82 2.40 -12.50 8.98
C LEU A 82 3.91 -12.53 9.18
N LEU A 83 4.62 -11.47 8.80
CA LEU A 83 6.05 -11.32 9.06
C LEU A 83 6.34 -11.27 10.56
N TYR A 84 5.51 -10.58 11.35
CA TYR A 84 5.65 -10.56 12.81
C TYR A 84 5.42 -11.94 13.43
N VAL A 85 4.32 -12.61 13.06
CA VAL A 85 3.96 -13.94 13.59
C VAL A 85 4.99 -15.01 13.22
N SER A 86 5.51 -14.98 11.99
CA SER A 86 6.47 -15.98 11.50
C SER A 86 7.93 -15.63 11.83
N GLY A 87 8.19 -14.40 12.29
CA GLY A 87 9.52 -13.92 12.61
C GLY A 87 10.06 -14.48 13.92
N ALA A 88 11.38 -14.64 13.97
CA ALA A 88 12.12 -14.95 15.18
C ALA A 88 12.84 -13.71 15.71
N ASP A 89 13.07 -13.65 17.02
CA ASP A 89 13.81 -12.56 17.65
C ASP A 89 15.22 -12.48 17.04
N GLU A 90 15.62 -11.28 16.64
CA GLU A 90 16.97 -10.97 16.22
C GLU A 90 17.68 -10.29 17.40
N GLU A 91 18.75 -10.92 17.85
CA GLU A 91 19.60 -10.46 18.93
C GLU A 91 20.95 -10.02 18.34
N ASP A 92 21.45 -8.86 18.75
CA ASP A 92 22.84 -8.48 18.51
C ASP A 92 23.70 -8.95 19.69
N GLU A 93 24.74 -9.73 19.40
CA GLU A 93 25.79 -10.07 20.36
C GLU A 93 26.84 -8.94 20.41
N LEU A 94 26.60 -7.93 21.25
CA LEU A 94 27.59 -6.90 21.58
C LEU A 94 28.18 -7.18 22.97
N GLY A 95 29.17 -8.09 23.03
CA GLY A 95 29.82 -8.51 24.28
C GLY A 95 29.07 -9.65 25.00
N HIS A 96 28.92 -9.56 26.33
CA HIS A 96 28.23 -10.57 27.17
C HIS A 96 26.74 -10.29 27.42
N GLN A 97 26.15 -9.32 26.70
CA GLN A 97 24.74 -8.97 26.84
C GLN A 97 24.08 -8.99 25.47
N SER A 98 23.08 -9.86 25.30
CA SER A 98 22.21 -9.87 24.14
C SER A 98 21.30 -8.63 24.20
N ARG A 99 21.27 -7.86 23.10
CA ARG A 99 20.30 -6.78 22.92
C ARG A 99 19.31 -7.17 21.83
N PHE A 100 18.03 -7.13 22.17
CA PHE A 100 16.96 -7.30 21.19
C PHE A 100 17.05 -6.20 20.14
N ARG A 101 17.13 -6.60 18.87
CA ARG A 101 17.28 -5.69 17.73
C ARG A 101 16.00 -5.56 16.92
N GLY A 102 15.16 -6.60 16.91
CA GLY A 102 13.93 -6.66 16.13
C GLY A 102 13.48 -8.09 15.92
N ARG A 103 12.52 -8.30 15.01
CA ARG A 103 12.13 -9.65 14.57
C ARG A 103 12.54 -9.88 13.13
N ARG A 104 13.28 -10.94 12.87
CA ARG A 104 13.68 -11.35 11.52
C ARG A 104 12.72 -12.39 10.97
N ALA A 105 12.23 -12.16 9.76
CA ALA A 105 11.38 -13.09 9.03
C ALA A 105 11.94 -13.35 7.62
N TRP A 106 11.65 -14.52 7.07
CA TRP A 106 12.02 -14.85 5.68
C TRP A 106 11.16 -14.05 4.69
N LYS A 107 11.77 -13.56 3.63
CA LYS A 107 11.05 -13.00 2.48
C LYS A 107 10.33 -14.16 1.78
N GLY A 108 8.99 -14.13 1.84
CA GLY A 108 8.11 -15.08 1.16
C GLY A 108 6.84 -14.42 0.64
N HIS A 109 6.85 -13.09 0.56
CA HIS A 109 5.70 -12.26 0.19
C HIS A 109 6.01 -11.44 -1.06
N ASP A 110 4.98 -10.79 -1.59
CA ASP A 110 5.09 -9.89 -2.74
C ASP A 110 6.17 -8.82 -2.50
N PHE A 111 7.12 -8.70 -3.42
CA PHE A 111 8.24 -7.78 -3.29
C PHE A 111 7.79 -6.31 -3.29
N GLU A 112 6.77 -5.94 -4.07
CA GLU A 112 6.26 -4.57 -4.07
C GLU A 112 5.69 -4.19 -2.70
N ILE A 113 5.05 -5.15 -2.00
CA ILE A 113 4.56 -4.93 -0.63
C ILE A 113 5.72 -4.81 0.35
N LEU A 114 6.75 -5.64 0.23
CA LEU A 114 7.93 -5.56 1.09
C LEU A 114 8.67 -4.23 0.89
N ASP A 115 8.74 -3.74 -0.34
CA ASP A 115 9.34 -2.44 -0.67
C ASP A 115 8.52 -1.31 -0.05
N LEU A 116 7.20 -1.30 -0.20
CA LEU A 116 6.31 -0.32 0.46
C LEU A 116 6.46 -0.33 1.99
N LEU A 117 6.51 -1.51 2.61
CA LEU A 117 6.72 -1.64 4.06
C LEU A 117 8.10 -1.11 4.49
N THR A 118 9.11 -1.24 3.64
CA THR A 118 10.45 -0.70 3.88
C THR A 118 10.46 0.82 3.72
N GLU A 119 9.82 1.35 2.67
CA GLU A 119 9.63 2.79 2.44
C GLU A 119 8.88 3.45 3.60
N ASP A 120 7.88 2.78 4.17
CA ASP A 120 7.13 3.24 5.35
C ASP A 120 7.93 3.13 6.67
N GLY A 121 9.16 2.61 6.62
CA GLY A 121 10.04 2.44 7.79
C GLY A 121 9.60 1.33 8.74
N LEU A 122 8.80 0.38 8.27
CA LEU A 122 8.30 -0.76 9.05
C LEU A 122 9.23 -1.96 8.98
N LEU A 123 10.07 -2.02 7.95
CA LEU A 123 11.14 -3.01 7.77
C LEU A 123 12.49 -2.32 7.61
N GLU A 124 13.57 -2.96 8.08
CA GLU A 124 14.94 -2.50 7.83
C GLU A 124 15.39 -2.87 6.40
N GLU A 125 15.97 -1.89 5.71
CA GLU A 125 16.68 -2.11 4.45
C GLU A 125 17.89 -3.03 4.67
N GLN A 126 17.85 -4.23 4.07
CA GLN A 126 18.92 -5.21 4.22
C GLN A 126 20.12 -4.86 3.34
N ARG A 127 21.17 -4.29 3.95
CA ARG A 127 22.41 -3.92 3.24
C ARG A 127 23.42 -5.06 3.14
N ASN A 128 23.22 -6.13 3.91
CA ASN A 128 24.11 -7.30 3.89
C ASN A 128 23.66 -8.32 2.83
N PRO A 129 24.50 -8.67 1.84
CA PRO A 129 24.18 -9.68 0.83
C PRO A 129 23.81 -11.06 1.40
N GLN A 130 24.31 -11.41 2.59
CA GLN A 130 24.03 -12.68 3.25
C GLN A 130 22.62 -12.75 3.86
N GLN A 131 21.97 -11.60 4.04
CA GLN A 131 20.63 -11.45 4.63
C GLN A 131 19.57 -11.07 3.59
N ILE A 132 19.91 -11.16 2.30
CA ILE A 132 19.03 -10.74 1.20
C ILE A 132 17.67 -11.47 1.18
N LYS A 133 17.60 -12.65 1.82
CA LYS A 133 16.43 -13.52 1.89
C LYS A 133 15.54 -13.26 3.10
N SER A 134 15.91 -12.35 4.00
CA SER A 134 15.13 -12.01 5.20
C SER A 134 14.83 -10.52 5.27
N VAL A 135 13.87 -10.13 6.10
CA VAL A 135 13.62 -8.75 6.51
C VAL A 135 13.57 -8.69 8.02
N VAL A 136 13.90 -7.53 8.58
CA VAL A 136 13.83 -7.27 10.01
C VAL A 136 12.74 -6.24 10.25
N LEU A 137 11.77 -6.55 11.10
CA LEU A 137 10.76 -5.58 11.51
C LEU A 137 11.40 -4.56 12.43
N THR A 138 11.17 -3.29 12.14
CA THR A 138 11.57 -2.17 13.02
C THR A 138 10.67 -2.14 14.27
N PRO A 139 11.06 -1.39 15.32
CA PRO A 139 10.17 -1.09 16.44
C PRO A 139 8.78 -0.61 16.02
N LYS A 140 8.74 0.34 15.07
CA LYS A 140 7.50 0.85 14.45
C LYS A 140 6.72 -0.27 13.75
N GLY A 141 7.39 -1.11 12.98
CA GLY A 141 6.80 -2.27 12.32
C GLY A 141 6.17 -3.27 13.29
N ILE A 142 6.85 -3.56 14.39
CA ILE A 142 6.35 -4.44 15.47
C ILE A 142 5.09 -3.85 16.10
N LYS A 143 5.14 -2.57 16.52
CA LYS A 143 3.97 -1.87 17.11
C LYS A 143 2.76 -1.92 16.18
N GLN A 144 2.97 -1.64 14.90
CA GLN A 144 1.91 -1.67 13.89
C GLN A 144 1.38 -3.08 13.63
N ALA A 145 2.25 -4.09 13.55
CA ALA A 145 1.86 -5.49 13.41
C ALA A 145 0.99 -5.98 14.57
N ARG A 146 1.37 -5.65 15.82
CA ARG A 146 0.58 -5.96 17.02
C ARG A 146 -0.80 -5.30 16.97
N HIS A 147 -0.86 -4.04 16.58
CA HIS A 147 -2.14 -3.34 16.42
C HIS A 147 -3.04 -4.00 15.38
N ILE A 148 -2.49 -4.40 14.23
CA ILE A 148 -3.22 -5.12 13.19
C ILE A 148 -3.76 -6.45 13.72
N LEU A 149 -2.92 -7.25 14.40
CA LEU A 149 -3.33 -8.55 14.96
C LEU A 149 -4.50 -8.40 15.94
N LYS A 150 -4.44 -7.45 16.88
CA LYS A 150 -5.54 -7.19 17.83
C LYS A 150 -6.88 -6.92 17.12
N ASN A 151 -6.84 -6.33 15.93
CA ASN A 151 -8.03 -6.01 15.15
C ASN A 151 -8.52 -7.16 14.24
N LEU A 152 -7.73 -8.23 14.03
CA LEU A 152 -8.10 -9.35 13.16
C LEU A 152 -9.11 -10.33 13.79
N ASN A 153 -9.41 -10.19 15.08
CA ASN A 153 -10.37 -11.03 15.82
C ASN A 153 -10.21 -12.54 15.57
N LEU A 154 -8.97 -13.03 15.59
CA LEU A 154 -8.66 -14.45 15.52
C LEU A 154 -8.47 -15.03 16.92
N GLU A 155 -8.90 -16.27 17.11
CA GLU A 155 -8.69 -17.01 18.35
C GLU A 155 -7.19 -17.17 18.66
N GLY A 156 -6.81 -17.00 19.93
CA GLY A 156 -5.43 -17.14 20.39
C GLY A 156 -4.52 -15.92 20.16
N ILE A 157 -4.99 -14.84 19.52
CA ILE A 157 -4.16 -13.64 19.31
C ILE A 157 -3.74 -13.00 20.63
N GLU A 158 -4.64 -12.84 21.60
CA GLU A 158 -4.29 -12.19 22.86
C GLU A 158 -3.25 -12.99 23.65
N GLU A 159 -3.41 -14.31 23.73
CA GLU A 159 -2.44 -15.21 24.36
C GLU A 159 -1.08 -15.16 23.64
N PHE A 160 -1.10 -15.21 22.30
CA PHE A 160 0.10 -15.08 21.49
C PHE A 160 0.81 -13.74 21.77
N LEU A 161 0.10 -12.62 21.74
CA LEU A 161 0.69 -11.31 21.97
C LEU A 161 1.24 -11.15 23.39
N GLN A 162 0.58 -11.70 24.41
CA GLN A 162 1.08 -11.70 25.79
C GLN A 162 2.39 -12.49 25.92
N THR A 163 2.56 -13.58 25.17
CA THR A 163 3.83 -14.33 25.18
C THR A 163 4.99 -13.54 24.59
N GLN A 164 4.71 -12.59 23.70
CA GLN A 164 5.72 -11.73 23.05
C GLN A 164 5.93 -10.41 23.82
N GLU A 165 4.95 -9.95 24.60
CA GLU A 165 4.94 -8.64 25.30
C GLU A 165 6.15 -8.46 26.24
N ASN A 166 6.51 -9.49 27.02
CA ASN A 166 7.69 -9.46 27.89
C ASN A 166 9.02 -9.25 27.15
N ARG A 167 9.07 -9.48 25.83
CA ARG A 167 10.27 -9.35 24.99
C ARG A 167 10.24 -8.05 24.20
N ASP A 168 9.07 -7.66 23.71
CA ASP A 168 8.87 -6.44 22.93
C ASP A 168 8.95 -5.17 23.81
N ASP A 169 8.68 -5.23 25.12
CA ASP A 169 8.82 -4.08 26.04
C ASP A 169 10.28 -3.61 26.20
N LEU A 170 11.26 -4.42 25.80
CA LEU A 170 12.68 -4.01 25.70
C LEU A 170 12.93 -3.02 24.55
N ILE A 171 12.02 -2.94 23.58
CA ILE A 171 12.12 -2.07 22.40
C ILE A 171 11.85 -0.61 22.78
N ASP A 172 10.86 -0.36 23.66
CA ASP A 172 10.47 1.00 24.08
C ASP A 172 11.56 1.69 24.90
N GLY A 173 12.39 0.94 25.62
CA GLY A 173 13.58 1.47 26.31
C GLY A 173 14.71 1.87 25.36
N LEU A 174 14.85 1.19 24.21
CA LEU A 174 15.92 1.45 23.23
C LEU A 174 15.62 2.67 22.33
N GLU A 175 14.34 2.99 22.07
CA GLU A 175 13.96 4.23 21.39
C GLU A 175 14.31 5.45 22.26
N GLN A 176 14.11 5.37 23.58
CA GLN A 176 14.49 6.43 24.53
C GLN A 176 16.00 6.63 24.60
N ASP A 177 16.79 5.56 24.61
CA ASP A 177 18.26 5.65 24.60
C ASP A 177 18.81 6.22 23.27
N ARG A 178 18.25 5.85 22.11
CA ARG A 178 18.69 6.41 20.82
C ARG A 178 18.37 7.89 20.66
N GLU A 179 17.23 8.36 21.19
CA GLU A 179 16.91 9.78 21.24
C GLU A 179 17.80 10.54 22.24
N HIS A 180 18.22 9.92 23.35
CA HIS A 180 19.08 10.56 24.36
C HIS A 180 20.56 10.65 23.93
N PHE A 181 21.05 9.72 23.10
CA PHE A 181 22.43 9.72 22.58
C PHE A 181 22.57 10.34 21.18
N GLY A 182 21.48 10.71 20.51
CA GLY A 182 21.47 11.37 19.19
C GLY A 182 21.86 12.85 19.20
N ASP A 183 22.02 13.46 20.38
CA ASP A 183 22.42 14.87 20.56
C ASP A 183 23.94 15.07 20.73
N GLU A 184 24.76 14.01 20.66
CA GLU A 184 26.23 14.14 20.63
C GLU A 184 26.84 13.57 19.34
N LYS A 185 26.98 14.47 18.35
CA LYS A 185 27.88 14.50 17.18
C LYS A 185 27.33 14.11 15.80
#